data_AF-A0A7I3ZZ87-F1
#
_entry.id   AF-A0A7I3ZZ87-F1
#
_cell.length_a   1.000
_cell.length_b   1.000
_cell.length_c   1.000
_cell.angle_alpha   90.00
_cell.angle_beta   90.00
_cell.angle_gamma   90.00
#
_symmetry.space_group_name_H-M   'P 1'
#
loop_
_entity.id
_entity.type
_entity.pdbx_description
1 polymer ?
#
loop_
_entity_poly.entity_id
_entity_poly.type
_entity_poly.pdbx_seq_one_letter_code
_entity_poly.pdbx_strand_id
1 'polypeptide(L)'
;MISLPNELSNLISLTIFNIWRHSRLTLFSNKFGNLISLTIFNLRGRLRLTLFLNKFGNLTSLTTFNIRDYLSLTSLLNKLDNI
;
A
#
# COMPACT_ATOMS: atom_id res chain seq x y z
N MET A 1 3.17 0.21 -17.13
CA MET A 1 3.43 0.34 -15.67
C MET A 1 2.47 1.40 -15.16
N ILE A 2 1.84 1.19 -14.00
CA ILE A 2 0.85 2.14 -13.44
C ILE A 2 1.33 2.60 -12.08
N SER A 3 1.23 3.90 -11.81
CA SER A 3 1.48 4.53 -10.53
C SER A 3 0.16 5.04 -9.94
N LEU A 4 0.07 5.09 -8.61
CA LEU A 4 -1.05 5.77 -7.96
C LEU A 4 -0.98 7.29 -8.16
N PRO A 5 -2.11 8.00 -8.23
CA PRO A 5 -2.13 9.46 -8.25
C PRO A 5 -1.50 10.04 -6.96
N ASN A 6 -0.89 11.23 -7.06
CA ASN A 6 -0.35 11.90 -5.88
C ASN A 6 -1.48 12.43 -4.99
N GLU A 7 -2.62 12.75 -5.59
CA GLU A 7 -3.85 13.24 -4.99
C GLU A 7 -4.49 12.22 -4.03
N LEU A 8 -4.03 10.96 -4.03
CA LEU A 8 -4.44 9.96 -3.05
C LEU A 8 -4.23 10.46 -1.61
N SER A 9 -3.16 11.23 -1.36
CA SER A 9 -2.90 11.83 -0.05
C SER A 9 -3.94 12.86 0.40
N ASN A 10 -4.84 13.28 -0.48
CA ASN A 10 -5.92 14.22 -0.14
C ASN A 10 -7.15 13.49 0.41
N LEU A 11 -7.20 12.16 0.30
CA LEU A 11 -8.33 11.36 0.76
C LEU A 11 -8.24 11.05 2.25
N ILE A 12 -8.16 12.09 3.08
CA ILE A 12 -7.94 11.98 4.54
C ILE A 12 -9.02 11.15 5.27
N SER A 13 -10.24 11.12 4.73
CA SER A 13 -11.38 10.37 5.28
C SER A 13 -11.56 8.99 4.63
N LEU A 14 -10.63 8.55 3.78
CA LEU A 14 -10.72 7.25 3.14
C LEU A 14 -10.57 6.15 4.19
N THR A 15 -11.59 5.31 4.33
CA THR A 15 -11.59 4.19 5.27
C THR A 15 -11.20 2.88 4.62
N ILE A 16 -11.57 2.69 3.35
CA ILE A 16 -11.31 1.45 2.60
C ILE A 16 -10.65 1.78 1.29
N PHE A 17 -9.52 1.13 1.00
CA PHE A 17 -8.81 1.26 -0.26
C PHE A 17 -8.56 -0.11 -0.88
N ASN A 18 -9.12 -0.35 -2.07
CA ASN A 18 -9.02 -1.61 -2.78
C ASN A 18 -8.41 -1.39 -4.16
N ILE A 19 -7.36 -2.13 -4.51
CA ILE A 19 -6.80 -2.14 -5.85
C ILE A 19 -6.75 -3.56 -6.37
N TRP A 20 -7.31 -3.76 -7.57
CA TRP A 20 -7.10 -4.97 -8.35
C TRP A 20 -6.59 -4.63 -9.74
N ARG A 21 -5.37 -5.07 -10.09
CA ARG A 21 -4.79 -4.84 -11.42
C ARG A 21 -4.00 -6.02 -11.97
N HIS A 22 -4.10 -6.25 -13.27
CA HIS A 22 -3.30 -7.25 -13.99
C HIS A 22 -1.94 -6.71 -14.44
N SER A 23 -1.81 -5.39 -14.62
CA SER A 23 -0.56 -4.72 -14.99
C SER A 23 0.34 -4.46 -13.78
N ARG A 24 1.65 -4.32 -14.02
CA ARG A 24 2.63 -3.98 -12.96
C ARG A 24 2.27 -2.65 -12.29
N LEU A 25 1.99 -2.71 -10.99
CA LEU A 25 1.74 -1.55 -10.13
C LEU A 25 2.99 -1.20 -9.32
N THR A 26 3.36 0.07 -9.33
CA THR A 26 4.42 0.62 -8.47
C THR A 26 3.79 1.52 -7.42
N LEU A 27 4.09 1.25 -6.15
CA LEU A 27 3.57 1.98 -5.00
C LEU A 27 4.68 2.79 -4.33
N PHE A 28 4.38 4.04 -3.97
CA PHE A 28 5.29 4.91 -3.23
C PHE A 28 4.65 5.30 -1.91
N SER A 29 5.43 5.25 -0.84
CA SER A 29 4.92 5.38 0.53
C SER A 29 4.46 6.81 0.88
N ASN A 30 4.99 7.83 0.20
CA ASN A 30 4.52 9.22 0.37
C ASN A 30 3.05 9.43 -0.03
N LYS A 31 2.47 8.54 -0.84
CA LYS A 31 1.07 8.64 -1.28
C LYS A 31 0.06 8.21 -0.21
N PHE A 32 0.53 7.50 0.82
CA PHE A 32 -0.29 6.98 1.92
C PHE A 32 -0.15 7.80 3.21
N GLY A 33 0.79 8.74 3.28
CA GLY A 33 1.16 9.44 4.52
C GLY A 33 0.05 10.22 5.22
N ASN A 34 -1.04 10.53 4.52
CA ASN A 34 -2.17 11.30 5.04
C ASN A 34 -3.46 10.49 5.19
N LEU A 35 -3.44 9.19 4.88
CA LEU A 35 -4.61 8.32 4.96
C LEU A 35 -4.84 7.83 6.41
N ILE A 36 -4.91 8.76 7.35
CA ILE A 36 -4.99 8.50 8.79
C ILE A 36 -6.26 7.72 9.18
N SER A 37 -7.34 7.84 8.39
CA SER A 37 -8.62 7.16 8.63
C SER A 37 -8.69 5.78 7.97
N LEU A 38 -7.66 5.35 7.25
CA LEU A 38 -7.69 4.10 6.48
C LEU A 38 -7.67 2.92 7.43
N THR A 39 -8.74 2.12 7.41
CA THR A 39 -8.89 0.92 8.24
C THR A 39 -8.62 -0.36 7.45
N ILE A 40 -8.94 -0.36 6.16
CA ILE A 40 -8.80 -1.53 5.29
C ILE A 40 -8.02 -1.17 4.02
N PHE A 41 -6.96 -1.91 3.75
CA PHE A 41 -6.19 -1.80 2.51
C PHE A 41 -6.00 -3.16 1.85
N ASN A 42 -6.62 -3.36 0.68
CA ASN A 42 -6.48 -4.58 -0.12
C ASN A 42 -5.78 -4.30 -1.46
N LEU A 43 -4.74 -5.07 -1.76
CA LEU A 43 -4.00 -5.02 -3.00
C LEU A 43 -3.96 -6.40 -3.66
N ARG A 44 -4.44 -6.50 -4.90
CA ARG A 44 -4.33 -7.71 -5.71
C ARG A 44 -3.76 -7.37 -7.08
N GLY A 45 -2.63 -7.96 -7.46
CA GLY A 45 -2.11 -7.73 -8.79
C GLY A 45 -0.68 -8.19 -9.01
N ARG A 46 -0.10 -7.84 -10.16
CA ARG A 46 1.34 -7.95 -10.36
C ARG A 46 1.99 -6.73 -9.73
N LEU A 47 2.63 -6.88 -8.58
CA LEU A 47 3.18 -5.74 -7.88
C LEU A 47 4.70 -5.70 -8.10
N ARG A 48 5.23 -4.49 -8.20
CA ARG A 48 6.66 -4.27 -7.97
C ARG A 48 6.71 -3.48 -6.67
N LEU A 49 6.57 -4.21 -5.57
CA LEU A 49 6.60 -3.67 -4.22
C LEU A 49 8.04 -3.27 -3.89
N THR A 50 8.53 -2.16 -4.43
CA THR A 50 9.59 -1.40 -3.76
C THR A 50 8.93 -0.66 -2.59
N LEU A 51 8.40 -1.42 -1.64
CA LEU A 51 7.80 -0.87 -0.45
C LEU A 51 8.93 -0.33 0.43
N PHE A 52 9.10 0.97 0.42
CA PHE A 52 9.65 1.64 1.59
C PHE A 52 8.56 1.64 2.67
N LEU A 53 8.38 0.49 3.34
CA LEU A 53 7.46 0.27 4.46
C LEU A 53 7.65 1.32 5.57
N ASN A 54 8.80 1.97 5.61
CA ASN A 54 9.21 3.02 6.54
C ASN A 54 8.20 4.19 6.67
N LYS A 55 7.24 4.37 5.74
CA LYS A 55 6.21 5.43 5.83
C LYS A 55 4.75 4.94 5.83
N PHE A 56 4.51 3.64 6.01
CA PHE A 56 3.19 3.16 6.44
C PHE A 56 2.87 3.52 7.89
N GLY A 57 3.87 4.00 8.66
CA GLY A 57 3.69 4.41 10.06
C GLY A 57 2.63 5.50 10.31
N ASN A 58 2.17 6.19 9.26
CA ASN A 58 1.09 7.18 9.37
C ASN A 58 -0.32 6.56 9.23
N LEU A 59 -0.44 5.29 8.82
CA LEU A 59 -1.71 4.58 8.75
C LEU A 59 -2.09 4.02 10.13
N THR A 60 -2.21 4.91 11.11
CA THR A 60 -2.43 4.54 12.52
C THR A 60 -3.75 3.80 12.76
N SER A 61 -4.74 4.00 11.89
CA SER A 61 -6.05 3.33 11.99
C SER A 61 -6.14 2.01 11.22
N LEU A 62 -5.07 1.57 10.54
CA LEU A 62 -5.11 0.40 9.68
C LEU A 62 -5.24 -0.88 10.51
N THR A 63 -6.35 -1.59 10.34
CA THR A 63 -6.63 -2.85 11.04
C THR A 63 -6.53 -4.05 10.11
N THR A 64 -6.71 -3.84 8.80
CA THR A 64 -6.65 -4.91 7.79
C THR A 64 -5.75 -4.51 6.64
N PHE A 65 -4.72 -5.33 6.38
CA PHE A 65 -3.82 -5.15 5.25
C PHE A 65 -3.62 -6.47 4.50
N ASN A 66 -4.20 -6.56 3.30
CA ASN A 66 -4.08 -7.76 2.46
C ASN A 66 -3.32 -7.44 1.17
N ILE A 67 -2.27 -8.21 0.91
CA ILE A 67 -1.53 -8.17 -0.35
C ILE A 67 -1.56 -9.55 -0.99
N ARG A 68 -1.98 -9.60 -2.26
CA ARG A 68 -1.82 -10.76 -3.13
C ARG A 68 -1.07 -10.35 -4.39
N ASP A 69 0.21 -10.68 -4.43
CA ASP A 69 1.03 -10.53 -5.63
C ASP A 69 0.99 -11.82 -6.47
N TYR A 70 1.00 -11.66 -7.79
CA TYR A 70 1.17 -12.76 -8.75
C TYR A 70 2.64 -13.02 -9.11
N LEU A 71 3.56 -12.12 -8.73
CA LEU A 71 4.99 -12.32 -8.82
C LEU A 71 5.56 -12.42 -7.40
N SER A 72 6.49 -13.36 -7.21
CA SER A 72 7.04 -13.79 -5.93
C SER A 72 7.29 -12.64 -4.95
N LEU A 73 6.76 -12.78 -3.73
CA LEU A 73 6.77 -11.80 -2.64
C LEU A 73 8.18 -11.62 -2.00
N THR A 74 9.26 -11.63 -2.79
CA THR A 74 10.64 -11.74 -2.28
C THR A 74 11.13 -10.51 -1.51
N SER A 75 10.35 -9.42 -1.43
CA SER A 75 10.76 -8.15 -0.80
C SER A 75 9.90 -7.72 0.39
N LEU A 76 8.80 -8.41 0.73
CA LEU A 76 7.92 -7.98 1.82
C LEU A 76 8.49 -8.34 3.21
N LEU A 77 9.28 -9.41 3.31
CA LEU A 77 9.63 -10.01 4.61
C LEU A 77 10.79 -9.33 5.35
N ASN A 78 11.73 -8.67 4.66
CA ASN A 78 12.96 -8.19 5.34
C ASN A 78 12.77 -6.97 6.27
N LYS A 79 11.57 -6.42 6.42
CA LYS A 79 11.33 -5.19 7.21
C LYS A 79 10.07 -5.18 8.07
N LEU A 80 9.24 -6.22 8.03
CA LEU A 80 8.12 -6.36 8.98
C LEU A 80 8.58 -6.84 10.35
N ASP A 81 9.82 -7.35 10.48
CA ASP A 81 10.46 -7.69 11.75
C ASP A 81 10.80 -6.46 12.64
N ASN A 82 10.42 -5.24 12.22
CA ASN A 82 10.70 -3.98 12.94
C ASN A 82 9.43 -3.18 13.29
N ILE A 83 8.27 -3.85 13.44
CA ILE A 83 7.05 -3.25 14.01
C ILE A 83 6.81 -3.85 15.39
#